data_AF-A0A417CG80-F1
#
_entry.id   AF-A0A417CG80-F1
#
_cell.length_a   1.000
_cell.length_b   1.000
_cell.length_c   1.000
_cell.angle_alpha   90.00
_cell.angle_beta   90.00
_cell.angle_gamma   90.00
#
_symmetry.space_group_name_H-M   'P 1'
#
loop_
_entity.id
_entity.type
_entity.pdbx_description
1 polymer ?
#
loop_
_entity_poly.entity_id
_entity_poly.type
_entity_poly.pdbx_seq_one_letter_code
_entity_poly.pdbx_strand_id
1 'polypeptide(L)' 'MKKRLGIIAGILGIVLAVIGIVLKQKENTAVSVIGGADGPTSIFIAGKLNVDNFIFMIVVGIILLILAGVIFYKRKH' A
#
# COMPACT_ATOMS: atom_id res chain seq x y z
N MET A 1 19.60 13.87 -19.46
CA MET A 1 18.22 14.28 -19.05
C MET A 1 17.26 13.09 -18.85
N LYS A 2 17.18 12.11 -19.77
CA LYS A 2 16.22 10.98 -19.69
C LYS A 2 16.36 10.05 -18.46
N LYS A 3 17.57 9.91 -17.89
CA LYS A 3 17.81 9.08 -16.69
C LYS A 3 17.22 9.69 -15.40
N ARG A 4 17.28 11.02 -15.26
CA ARG A 4 16.74 11.74 -14.07
C ARG A 4 15.21 11.76 -14.09
N LEU A 5 14.62 11.91 -15.28
CA LEU A 5 13.16 11.91 -15.45
C LEU A 5 12.52 10.59 -15.00
N GLY A 6 13.15 9.45 -15.30
CA GLY A 6 12.65 8.13 -14.89
C GLY A 6 12.73 7.90 -13.38
N ILE A 7 13.75 8.43 -12.71
CA ILE A 7 13.87 8.34 -11.24
C ILE A 7 12.78 9.20 -10.58
N ILE A 8 12.58 10.42 -11.07
CA ILE A 8 11.54 11.32 -10.56
C ILE A 8 10.15 10.70 -10.75
N ALA A 9 9.86 10.15 -11.92
CA ALA A 9 8.59 9.48 -12.20
C ALA A 9 8.38 8.24 -11.32
N GLY A 10 9.43 7.45 -11.07
CA GLY A 10 9.38 6.28 -10.19
C GLY A 10 9.09 6.66 -8.72
N ILE A 11 9.79 7.67 -8.20
CA ILE A 11 9.55 8.18 -6.85
C ILE A 11 8.11 8.73 -6.72
N LEU A 12 7.67 9.51 -7.70
CA LEU A 12 6.32 10.07 -7.70
C LEU A 12 5.23 8.98 -7.73
N GLY A 13 5.46 7.90 -8.49
CA GLY A 13 4.55 6.75 -8.52
C GLY A 13 4.44 6.02 -7.19
N ILE A 14 5.56 5.83 -6.48
CA ILE A 14 5.56 5.20 -5.15
C ILE A 14 4.82 6.09 -4.15
N VAL A 15 5.07 7.39 -4.15
CA VAL A 15 4.42 8.35 -3.24
C VAL A 15 2.89 8.35 -3.45
N LEU A 16 2.44 8.38 -4.70
CA LEU A 16 1.01 8.32 -5.03
C LEU A 16 0.36 6.98 -4.60
N ALA A 17 1.07 5.86 -4.76
CA ALA A 17 0.59 4.55 -4.32
C ALA A 17 0.44 4.50 -2.79
N VAL A 18 1.42 5.02 -2.03
CA VAL A 18 1.36 5.08 -0.56
C VAL A 18 0.19 5.93 -0.08
N ILE A 19 -0.01 7.12 -0.67
CA ILE A 19 -1.15 7.99 -0.33
C ILE A 19 -2.49 7.30 -0.59
N GLY A 20 -2.63 6.61 -1.73
CA GLY A 20 -3.83 5.86 -2.06
C GLY A 20 -4.14 4.74 -1.07
N ILE A 21 -3.12 4.02 -0.58
CA ILE A 21 -3.27 2.98 0.43
C ILE A 21 -3.72 3.59 1.77
N VAL A 22 -3.07 4.68 2.21
CA VAL A 22 -3.38 5.34 3.48
C VAL A 22 -4.83 5.86 3.51
N LEU A 23 -5.27 6.50 2.43
CA LEU A 23 -6.65 6.98 2.33
C LEU A 23 -7.67 5.84 2.35
N LYS A 24 -7.37 4.74 1.66
CA LYS A 24 -8.25 3.56 1.58
C LYS A 24 -8.34 2.76 2.89
N GLN A 25 -7.31 2.81 3.74
CA GLN A 25 -7.37 2.18 5.07
C GLN A 25 -8.19 3.01 6.08
N LYS A 26 -8.22 4.33 5.93
CA LYS A 26 -8.94 5.23 6.85
C LYS A 26 -10.47 5.06 6.78
N GLU A 27 -11.01 4.62 5.64
CA GLU A 27 -12.44 4.36 5.48
C GLU A 27 -12.93 3.05 6.11
N ASN A 28 -12.05 2.06 6.30
CA ASN A 28 -12.46 0.68 6.64
C ASN A 28 -12.21 0.27 8.10
N THR A 29 -11.69 1.17 8.94
CA THR A 29 -11.29 0.81 10.30
C THR A 29 -12.42 1.11 11.29
N ALA A 30 -13.22 0.09 11.60
CA ALA A 30 -14.17 0.15 12.70
C ALA A 30 -13.44 -0.19 14.01
N VAL A 31 -13.38 0.77 14.93
CA VAL A 31 -12.82 0.58 16.27
C VAL A 31 -13.98 0.44 17.25
N SER A 32 -14.05 -0.70 17.94
CA SER A 32 -15.05 -0.95 18.99
C SER A 32 -14.35 -0.92 20.35
N VAL A 33 -14.83 -0.05 21.24
CA VAL A 33 -14.33 0.06 22.62
C VAL A 33 -15.31 -0.64 23.54
N ILE A 34 -14.86 -1.70 24.22
CA ILE A 34 -15.68 -2.42 25.21
C ILE A 34 -15.11 -2.07 26.59
N GLY A 35 -15.92 -1.41 27.42
CA GLY A 35 -15.54 -0.99 28.76
C GLY A 35 -15.62 -2.15 29.76
N GLY A 36 -14.56 -2.34 30.55
CA GLY A 36 -14.59 -3.20 31.73
C GLY A 36 -15.03 -2.38 32.94
N ALA A 37 -16.05 -2.84 33.68
CA ALA A 37 -16.55 -2.13 34.86
C ALA A 37 -15.48 -2.02 35.99
N ASP A 38 -14.55 -2.98 36.07
CA ASP A 38 -13.52 -3.07 37.13
C ASP A 38 -12.15 -3.55 36.61
N GLY A 39 -11.83 -3.34 35.32
CA GLY A 39 -10.57 -3.80 34.71
C GLY A 39 -10.18 -2.97 33.48
N PRO A 40 -8.93 -3.09 32.99
CA PRO A 40 -8.42 -2.24 31.92
C PRO A 40 -9.30 -2.32 30.66
N THR A 41 -9.66 -1.17 30.12
CA THR A 41 -10.48 -1.01 28.92
C THR A 41 -9.82 -1.72 27.73
N SER A 42 -10.51 -2.67 27.10
CA SER A 42 -9.97 -3.38 25.93
C SER A 42 -10.46 -2.73 24.63
N ILE A 43 -9.51 -2.31 23.78
CA ILE A 43 -9.79 -1.72 22.47
C ILE A 43 -9.69 -2.82 21.42
N PHE A 44 -10.82 -3.16 20.79
CA PHE A 44 -10.85 -4.14 19.70
C PHE A 44 -10.88 -3.41 18.35
N ILE A 45 -9.83 -3.62 17.56
CA ILE A 45 -9.77 -3.16 16.17
C ILE A 45 -10.33 -4.28 15.29
N ALA A 46 -11.60 -4.15 14.90
CA ALA A 46 -12.27 -5.08 14.00
C ALA A 46 -12.26 -4.48 12.58
N GLY A 47 -11.11 -4.55 11.90
CA GLY A 47 -11.01 -4.16 10.50
C GLY A 47 -11.40 -5.31 9.58
N LYS A 48 -12.44 -5.15 8.76
CA LYS A 48 -12.70 -6.10 7.66
C LYS A 48 -11.61 -5.90 6.62
N LEU A 49 -10.62 -6.80 6.62
CA LEU A 49 -9.61 -6.83 5.57
C LEU A 49 -10.32 -7.15 4.26
N ASN A 50 -10.35 -6.20 3.33
CA ASN A 50 -10.77 -6.46 1.96
C ASN A 50 -9.66 -7.28 1.30
N VAL A 51 -9.66 -8.58 1.55
CA VAL A 51 -8.65 -9.55 1.08
C VAL A 51 -8.48 -9.45 -0.44
N ASP A 52 -9.57 -9.24 -1.19
CA ASP A 52 -9.53 -9.07 -2.64
C ASP A 52 -8.71 -7.85 -3.07
N ASN A 53 -8.89 -6.71 -2.39
CA ASN A 53 -8.08 -5.51 -2.64
C ASN A 53 -6.62 -5.69 -2.23
N PHE A 54 -6.36 -6.47 -1.17
CA PHE A 54 -5.00 -6.75 -0.71
C PHE A 54 -4.24 -7.63 -1.71
N ILE A 55 -4.88 -8.70 -2.18
CA ILE A 55 -4.33 -9.58 -3.23
C ILE A 55 -4.11 -8.79 -4.52
N PHE A 56 -5.07 -7.95 -4.91
CA PHE A 56 -4.93 -7.09 -6.09
C PHE A 56 -3.70 -6.16 -6.00
N MET A 57 -3.47 -5.53 -4.84
CA MET A 57 -2.29 -4.67 -4.63
C MET A 57 -0.97 -5.43 -4.69
N ILE A 58 -0.90 -6.65 -4.15
CA ILE A 58 0.29 -7.50 -4.26
C ILE A 58 0.58 -7.85 -5.72
N VAL A 59 -0.44 -8.27 -6.48
CA VAL A 59 -0.30 -8.63 -7.89
C VAL A 59 0.19 -7.43 -8.72
N VAL A 60 -0.41 -6.25 -8.54
CA VAL A 60 0.03 -5.02 -9.22
C VAL A 60 1.47 -4.67 -8.86
N GLY A 61 1.87 -4.81 -7.59
CA GLY A 61 3.25 -4.58 -7.13
C GLY A 61 4.27 -5.50 -7.81
N ILE A 62 3.96 -6.80 -7.95
CA ILE A 62 4.81 -7.78 -8.63
C ILE A 62 4.96 -7.43 -10.11
N ILE A 63 3.87 -7.07 -10.79
CA ILE A 63 3.89 -6.68 -12.21
C ILE A 63 4.79 -5.45 -12.42
N LEU A 64 4.68 -4.44 -11.54
CA LEU A 64 5.52 -3.24 -11.60
C LEU A 64 7.01 -3.55 -11.39
N LEU A 65 7.34 -4.46 -10.46
CA LEU A 65 8.72 -4.91 -10.23
C LEU A 65 9.30 -5.64 -11.45
N ILE A 66 8.52 -6.52 -12.07
CA ILE A 66 8.95 -7.23 -13.29
C ILE A 66 9.17 -6.23 -14.42
N LEU A 67 8.25 -5.29 -14.64
CA LEU A 67 8.34 -4.29 -15.70
C LEU A 67 9.55 -3.37 -15.49
N ALA A 68 9.78 -2.93 -14.26
CA ALA A 68 10.97 -2.16 -13.89
C ALA A 68 12.26 -2.96 -14.13
N GLY A 69 12.29 -4.24 -13.75
CA GLY A 69 13.40 -5.15 -13.99
C GLY A 69 13.72 -5.32 -15.48
N VAL A 70 12.69 -5.53 -16.32
CA VAL A 70 12.83 -5.64 -17.78
C VAL A 70 13.36 -4.35 -18.39
N ILE A 71 12.80 -3.19 -18.01
CA ILE A 71 13.27 -1.88 -18.49
C ILE A 71 14.72 -1.63 -18.06
N PHE A 72 15.10 -2.04 -16.85
CA PHE A 72 16.46 -1.87 -16.34
C PHE A 72 17.45 -2.80 -17.05
N TYR A 73 17.06 -4.06 -17.29
CA TYR A 73 17.86 -5.02 -18.04
C TYR A 73 18.10 -4.57 -19.49
N LYS A 74 17.04 -4.10 -20.16
CA LYS A 74 17.10 -3.57 -21.54
C LYS A 74 17.78 -2.19 -21.66
N ARG A 75 18.11 -1.54 -20.54
CA ARG A 75 18.96 -0.34 -20.51
C ARG A 75 20.43 -0.66 -20.31
N LYS A 76 20.75 -1.87 -19.84
CA LYS A 76 22.11 -2.33 -19.55
C LYS A 76 22.78 -2.96 -20.77
N HIS A 77 21.99 -3.57 -21.64
CA HIS A 77 22.34 -3.94 -23.02
C HIS A 77 21.82 -2.90 -24.00
#